data_AF-A0A519QCG2-F1
#
_entry.id   AF-A0A519QCG2-F1
#
_cell.length_a   1.000
_cell.length_b   1.000
_cell.length_c   1.000
_cell.angle_alpha   90.00
_cell.angle_beta   90.00
_cell.angle_gamma   90.00
#
_symmetry.space_group_name_H-M   'P 1'
#
loop_
_entity.id
_entity.type
_entity.pdbx_description
1 polymer ?
#
loop_
_entity_poly.entity_id
_entity_poly.type
_entity_poly.pdbx_seq_one_letter_code
_entity_poly.pdbx_strand_id
1 'polypeptide(L)'
;MAAFAACGRALILPTGYALRADPPRGLDALATAGGLGEAAGAIVPGDVLLLRVGPTQHHCAIATHAGHVHAHAGLRRVVVTPGTPACPILRRWRLVEG
;
A
#
# COMPACT_ATOMS: atom_id res chain seq x y z
N MET A 1 2.22 10.48 -1.73
CA MET A 1 3.02 11.69 -1.51
C MET A 1 3.06 12.06 -0.04
N ALA A 2 1.95 12.51 0.57
CA ALA A 2 1.94 13.00 1.96
C ALA A 2 2.54 12.03 3.01
N ALA A 3 2.20 10.74 2.97
CA ALA A 3 2.75 9.77 3.92
C ALA A 3 4.26 9.53 3.75
N PHE A 4 4.77 9.48 2.51
CA PHE A 4 6.22 9.37 2.26
C PHE A 4 6.95 10.63 2.71
N ALA A 5 6.42 11.81 2.39
CA ALA A 5 7.00 13.09 2.82
C ALA A 5 7.02 13.22 4.35
N ALA A 6 5.97 12.77 5.05
CA ALA A 6 5.92 12.75 6.51
C ALA A 6 7.00 11.86 7.14
N CYS A 7 7.44 10.82 6.43
CA CYS A 7 8.56 9.96 6.83
C CYS A 7 9.90 10.37 6.19
N GLY A 8 10.01 11.59 5.65
CA GLY A 8 11.26 12.09 5.05
C GLY A 8 11.65 11.47 3.71
N ARG A 9 10.72 10.80 3.01
CA ARG A 9 10.95 10.18 1.70
C ARG A 9 10.31 10.99 0.57
N ALA A 10 11.10 11.33 -0.44
CA ALA A 10 10.59 11.93 -1.68
C ALA A 10 10.22 10.81 -2.66
N LEU A 11 8.93 10.68 -2.97
CA LEU A 11 8.46 9.75 -4.00
C LEU A 11 8.12 10.54 -5.26
N ILE A 12 8.82 10.27 -6.37
CA ILE A 12 8.43 10.79 -7.68
C ILE A 12 7.46 9.77 -8.27
N LEU A 13 6.16 10.10 -8.25
CA LEU A 13 5.17 9.29 -8.94
C LEU A 13 5.39 9.41 -10.46
N PRO A 14 5.26 8.32 -11.23
CA PRO A 14 5.17 8.42 -12.68
C PRO A 14 4.06 9.41 -13.03
N THR A 15 4.39 10.47 -13.78
CA THR A 15 3.39 11.42 -14.26
C THR A 15 2.50 10.73 -15.28
N GLY A 16 1.23 10.51 -14.90
CA GLY A 16 0.27 9.76 -15.70
C GLY A 16 -0.43 8.72 -14.83
N TYR A 17 -1.57 9.10 -14.27
CA TYR A 17 -2.49 8.23 -13.53
C TYR A 17 -3.16 7.23 -14.48
N ALA A 18 -2.36 6.42 -15.19
CA ALA A 18 -2.85 5.33 -15.99
C ALA A 18 -3.23 4.20 -15.01
N LEU A 19 -4.49 4.21 -14.59
CA LEU A 19 -5.21 3.12 -13.90
C LEU A 19 -5.18 1.75 -14.66
N ARG A 20 -4.30 1.61 -15.65
CA ARG A 20 -4.17 0.48 -16.58
C ARG A 20 -2.73 -0.01 -16.74
N ALA A 21 -1.81 0.35 -15.84
CA ALA A 21 -0.53 -0.35 -15.75
C ALA A 21 -0.79 -1.77 -15.23
N ASP A 22 -0.10 -2.78 -15.79
CA ASP A 22 -0.14 -4.16 -15.33
C ASP A 22 0.21 -4.20 -13.82
N PRO A 23 -0.79 -4.39 -12.95
CA PRO A 23 -0.75 -3.86 -11.59
C PRO A 23 0.32 -4.48 -10.67
N PRO A 24 0.77 -5.75 -10.81
CA PRO A 24 1.79 -6.27 -9.91
C PRO A 24 3.17 -5.63 -10.18
N ARG A 25 3.60 -5.58 -11.44
CA ARG A 25 4.97 -5.15 -11.79
C ARG A 25 5.20 -3.66 -11.58
N GLY A 26 4.19 -2.83 -11.90
CA GLY A 26 4.28 -1.38 -11.70
C GLY A 26 4.31 -0.98 -10.23
N LEU A 27 3.58 -1.71 -9.37
CA LEU A 27 3.52 -1.42 -7.94
C LEU A 27 4.79 -1.84 -7.19
N ASP A 28 5.42 -2.96 -7.55
CA ASP A 28 6.69 -3.37 -6.94
C ASP A 28 7.81 -2.34 -7.21
N ALA A 29 7.88 -1.81 -8.44
CA ALA A 29 8.84 -0.75 -8.80
C ALA A 29 8.56 0.55 -8.04
N LEU A 30 7.28 0.93 -7.92
CA LEU A 30 6.88 2.13 -7.16
C LEU A 30 7.16 1.99 -5.67
N ALA A 31 6.91 0.81 -5.10
CA ALA A 31 7.22 0.49 -3.71
C ALA A 31 8.72 0.64 -3.45
N THR A 32 9.55 0.03 -4.31
CA THR A 32 11.01 0.14 -4.23
C THR A 32 11.48 1.59 -4.32
N ALA A 33 10.94 2.38 -5.27
CA ALA A 33 11.26 3.80 -5.41
C ALA A 33 10.88 4.64 -4.17
N GLY A 34 9.90 4.17 -3.39
CA GLY A 34 9.53 4.76 -2.11
C GLY A 34 10.38 4.31 -0.91
N GLY A 35 11.34 3.41 -1.12
CA GLY A 35 12.11 2.80 -0.04
C GLY A 35 11.34 1.70 0.71
N LEU A 36 10.38 1.04 0.05
CA LEU A 36 9.70 -0.13 0.58
C LEU A 36 10.34 -1.40 -0.01
N GLY A 37 10.73 -2.34 0.86
CA GLY A 37 11.19 -3.68 0.49
C GLY A 37 10.09 -4.73 0.71
N GLU A 38 10.15 -5.85 -0.01
CA GLU A 38 9.23 -6.98 0.22
C GLU A 38 9.34 -7.49 1.66
N ALA A 39 8.19 -7.76 2.29
CA ALA A 39 8.15 -8.26 3.67
C ALA A 39 7.57 -9.68 3.73
N ALA A 40 8.26 -10.55 4.47
CA ALA A 40 7.88 -11.94 4.74
C ALA A 40 7.50 -12.14 6.23
N GLY A 41 6.92 -13.31 6.57
CA GLY A 41 6.52 -13.65 7.94
C GLY A 41 5.21 -13.00 8.40
N ALA A 42 5.10 -12.69 9.70
CA ALA A 42 3.90 -12.08 10.28
C ALA A 42 3.68 -10.64 9.79
N ILE A 43 2.42 -10.25 9.62
CA ILE A 43 2.06 -8.85 9.33
C ILE A 43 2.25 -8.07 10.63
N VAL A 44 2.97 -6.96 10.55
CA VAL A 44 3.19 -6.06 11.67
C VAL A 44 2.71 -4.65 11.32
N PRO A 45 2.45 -3.80 12.33
CA PRO A 45 2.09 -2.40 12.10
C PRO A 45 3.10 -1.68 11.22
N GLY A 46 2.61 -0.91 10.26
CA GLY A 46 3.43 -0.20 9.27
C GLY A 46 3.64 -0.96 7.96
N ASP A 47 3.31 -2.25 7.88
CA ASP A 47 3.34 -2.99 6.62
C ASP A 47 2.34 -2.40 5.61
N VAL A 48 2.81 -2.18 4.38
CA VAL A 48 1.97 -1.78 3.25
C VAL A 48 1.45 -3.03 2.58
N LEU A 49 0.13 -3.17 2.50
CA LEU A 49 -0.58 -4.31 1.94
C LEU A 49 -1.16 -3.96 0.57
N LEU A 50 -0.95 -4.85 -0.42
CA LEU A 50 -1.70 -4.83 -1.67
C LEU A 50 -2.84 -5.83 -1.59
N LEU A 51 -4.06 -5.33 -1.69
CA LEU A 51 -5.29 -6.10 -1.55
C LEU A 51 -5.98 -6.27 -2.91
N ARG A 52 -6.62 -7.43 -3.12
CA ARG A 52 -7.53 -7.67 -4.26
C ARG A 52 -8.98 -7.48 -3.83
N VAL A 53 -9.54 -6.30 -4.06
CA VAL A 53 -10.92 -5.97 -3.68
C VAL A 53 -11.95 -6.35 -4.76
N GLY A 54 -11.49 -6.71 -5.96
CA GLY A 54 -12.30 -7.26 -7.05
C GLY A 54 -11.40 -7.92 -8.11
N PRO A 55 -11.95 -8.59 -9.14
CA PRO A 55 -11.16 -9.35 -10.12
C PRO A 55 -10.02 -8.55 -10.75
N THR A 56 -10.26 -7.26 -11.04
CA THR A 56 -9.31 -6.32 -11.63
C THR A 56 -9.00 -5.13 -10.72
N GLN A 57 -9.52 -5.11 -9.50
CA GLN A 57 -9.39 -3.97 -8.59
C GLN A 57 -8.39 -4.27 -7.48
N HIS A 58 -7.34 -3.45 -7.43
CA HIS A 58 -6.31 -3.50 -6.42
C HIS A 58 -6.42 -2.29 -5.50
N HIS A 59 -6.12 -2.49 -4.22
CA HIS A 59 -6.21 -1.45 -3.21
C HIS A 59 -5.05 -1.52 -2.24
N CYS A 60 -4.52 -0.37 -1.81
CA CYS A 60 -3.44 -0.31 -0.83
C CYS A 60 -3.96 0.05 0.57
N ALA A 61 -3.42 -0.61 1.58
CA ALA A 61 -3.68 -0.32 3.00
C ALA A 61 -2.39 -0.40 3.81
N ILE A 62 -2.36 0.24 4.98
CA ILE A 62 -1.24 0.16 5.93
C ILE A 62 -1.74 -0.59 7.17
N ALA A 63 -1.06 -1.66 7.55
CA ALA A 63 -1.38 -2.43 8.74
C ALA A 63 -1.18 -1.59 10.01
N THR A 64 -2.07 -1.76 10.98
CA THR A 64 -1.97 -1.18 12.33
C THR A 64 -2.03 -2.29 13.37
N HIS A 65 -1.88 -1.97 14.65
CA HIS A 65 -1.99 -2.96 15.73
C HIS A 65 -3.33 -3.69 15.79
N ALA A 66 -4.41 -3.04 15.32
CA ALA A 66 -5.78 -3.55 15.46
C ALA A 66 -6.55 -3.60 14.14
N GLY A 67 -5.90 -3.35 13.00
CA GLY A 67 -6.57 -3.31 11.71
C GLY A 67 -5.70 -2.74 10.61
N HIS A 68 -6.29 -1.89 9.77
CA HIS A 68 -5.58 -1.26 8.67
C HIS A 68 -6.14 0.12 8.32
N VAL A 69 -5.26 1.03 7.91
CA VAL A 69 -5.60 2.37 7.43
C VAL A 69 -5.58 2.39 5.91
N HIS A 70 -6.60 2.97 5.27
CA HIS A 70 -6.62 3.06 3.81
C HIS A 70 -7.42 4.28 3.31
N ALA A 71 -7.08 4.74 2.11
CA ALA A 71 -7.84 5.79 1.42
C ALA A 71 -9.09 5.19 0.80
N HIS A 72 -10.27 5.42 1.40
CA HIS A 72 -11.49 4.80 0.94
C HIS A 72 -12.11 5.60 -0.21
N ALA A 73 -12.23 5.00 -1.41
CA ALA A 73 -12.73 5.68 -2.60
C ALA A 73 -14.16 6.23 -2.44
N GLY A 74 -15.10 5.41 -1.94
CA GLY A 74 -16.49 5.83 -1.71
C GLY A 74 -16.65 6.93 -0.64
N LEU A 75 -15.92 6.84 0.47
CA LEU A 75 -16.02 7.80 1.57
C LEU A 75 -15.15 9.05 1.39
N ARG A 76 -14.26 9.06 0.39
CA ARG A 76 -13.34 10.17 0.06
C ARG A 76 -12.50 10.66 1.24
N ARG A 77 -12.13 9.73 2.13
CA ARG A 77 -11.31 10.01 3.32
C ARG A 77 -10.42 8.81 3.64
N VAL A 78 -9.44 9.06 4.50
CA VAL A 78 -8.65 8.01 5.12
C VAL A 78 -9.45 7.41 6.27
N VAL A 79 -9.60 6.09 6.31
CA VAL A 79 -10.34 5.37 7.36
C VAL A 79 -9.48 4.29 7.97
N VAL A 80 -9.79 3.95 9.22
CA VAL A 80 -9.31 2.75 9.90
C VAL A 80 -10.39 1.69 9.80
N THR A 81 -10.03 0.51 9.32
CA THR A 81 -10.90 -0.67 9.29
C THR A 81 -10.33 -1.70 10.28
N PRO A 82 -11.10 -2.12 11.30
CA PRO A 82 -10.63 -3.10 12.28
C PRO A 82 -10.35 -4.48 11.67
N GLY A 83 -9.40 -5.19 12.26
CA GLY A 83 -9.07 -6.57 11.90
C GLY A 83 -8.29 -6.73 10.60
N THR A 84 -7.98 -7.98 10.30
CA THR A 84 -7.29 -8.38 9.07
C THR A 84 -8.21 -8.16 7.87
N PRO A 85 -7.71 -7.64 6.73
CA PRO A 85 -8.51 -7.52 5.53
C PRO A 85 -9.15 -8.87 5.14
N ALA A 86 -10.46 -8.87 4.89
CA ALA A 86 -11.19 -10.07 4.44
C ALA A 86 -10.87 -10.45 2.99
N CYS A 87 -10.29 -9.52 2.22
CA CYS A 87 -9.87 -9.74 0.85
C CYS A 87 -8.44 -10.29 0.77
N PRO A 88 -8.08 -11.00 -0.32
CA PRO A 88 -6.74 -11.54 -0.49
C PRO A 88 -5.65 -10.47 -0.48
N ILE A 89 -4.58 -10.73 0.28
CA ILE A 89 -3.33 -9.95 0.27
C ILE A 89 -2.42 -10.54 -0.80
N LEU A 90 -2.08 -9.75 -1.83
CA LEU A 90 -1.27 -10.20 -2.97
C LEU A 90 0.23 -9.93 -2.79
N ARG A 91 0.54 -8.83 -2.10
CA ARG A 91 1.90 -8.34 -1.83
C ARG A 91 1.92 -7.64 -0.49
N ARG A 92 3.10 -7.63 0.11
CA ARG A 92 3.37 -6.89 1.33
C ARG A 92 4.75 -6.26 1.23
N TRP A 93 4.83 -5.00 1.62
CA TRP A 93 6.10 -4.29 1.74
C TRP A 93 6.26 -3.64 3.09
N ARG A 94 7.49 -3.38 3.49
CA ARG A 94 7.86 -2.65 4.70
C ARG A 94 8.88 -1.58 4.36
N LEU A 95 8.83 -0.46 5.06
CA LEU A 95 9.87 0.56 4.94
C LEU A 95 11.21 -0.05 5.31
N VAL A 96 12.18 0.04 4.41
CA VAL A 96 13.56 -0.31 4.70
C VAL A 96 14.29 0.95 5.15
N GLU A 97 15.01 0.84 6.26
CA GLU A 97 15.98 1.86 6.65
C GLU A 97 17.10 1.84 5.60
N GLY A 98 17.47 3.03 5.12
CA GLY A 98 18.51 3.21 4.11
C GLY A 98 19.80 3.64 4.76
#